data_AF-A0AB73BWE6-F1
#
_entry.id   AF-A0AB73BWE6-F1
#
_cell.length_a   1.000
_cell.length_b   1.000
_cell.length_c   1.000
_cell.angle_alpha   90.00
_cell.angle_beta   90.00
_cell.angle_gamma   90.00
#
_symmetry.space_group_name_H-M   'P 1'
#
loop_
_entity.id
_entity.type
_entity.pdbx_description
1 polymer ?
#
loop_
_entity_poly.entity_id
_entity_poly.type
_entity_poly.pdbx_seq_one_letter_code
_entity_poly.pdbx_strand_id
1 'polypeptide(L)' 'MTNTNATNLRKHLFSYLDSAIDYNDIINVNTKKGNAIIISEAEYNGLLETLYLLSVPDMKEKLQEGLNATVEDCEEFEW' A
#
# COMPACT_ATOMS: atom_id res chain seq x y z
N MET A 1 6.19 -10.45 -0.14
CA MET A 1 6.91 -10.08 -1.38
C MET A 1 7.39 -11.33 -2.08
N THR A 2 6.76 -11.66 -3.20
CA THR A 2 7.06 -12.83 -4.02
C THR A 2 7.94 -12.45 -5.21
N ASN A 3 9.00 -13.21 -5.48
CA ASN A 3 9.88 -12.98 -6.62
C ASN A 3 9.60 -14.01 -7.72
N THR A 4 9.43 -13.55 -8.95
CA THR A 4 9.19 -14.40 -10.11
C THR A 4 9.88 -13.84 -11.36
N ASN A 5 9.88 -14.60 -12.47
CA ASN A 5 10.34 -14.12 -13.77
C ASN A 5 9.17 -14.00 -14.74
N ALA A 6 9.33 -13.24 -15.83
CA ALA A 6 8.26 -13.01 -16.80
C ALA A 6 7.62 -14.31 -17.35
N THR A 7 8.42 -15.37 -17.55
CA THR A 7 7.92 -16.65 -18.06
C THR A 7 7.03 -17.36 -17.03
N ASN A 8 7.43 -17.34 -15.77
CA ASN A 8 6.70 -17.99 -14.68
C ASN A 8 5.44 -17.20 -14.31
N LEU A 9 5.54 -15.86 -14.27
CA LEU A 9 4.39 -14.97 -14.14
C LEU A 9 3.34 -15.27 -15.21
N ARG A 10 3.74 -15.38 -16.48
CA ARG A 10 2.81 -15.67 -17.58
C ARG A 10 2.07 -17.00 -17.39
N LYS A 11 2.73 -18.03 -16.85
CA LYS A 11 2.13 -19.35 -16.63
C LYS A 11 1.10 -19.34 -15.50
N HIS A 12 1.30 -18.50 -14.48
CA HIS A 12 0.49 -18.47 -13.27
C HIS A 12 -0.14 -17.10 -13.02
N LEU A 13 -0.45 -16.36 -14.10
CA LEU A 13 -0.81 -14.94 -14.03
C LEU A 13 -1.97 -14.68 -13.07
N PHE A 14 -3.06 -15.43 -13.19
CA PHE A 14 -4.24 -15.25 -12.35
C PHE A 14 -3.95 -15.51 -10.87
N SER A 15 -3.25 -16.59 -10.53
CA SER A 15 -2.87 -16.88 -9.14
C SER A 15 -2.00 -15.80 -8.52
N TYR A 16 -1.13 -15.17 -9.31
CA TYR A 16 -0.34 -14.03 -8.87
C TYR A 16 -1.21 -12.78 -8.66
N LEU A 17 -2.14 -12.49 -9.57
CA LEU A 17 -3.07 -11.36 -9.40
C LEU A 17 -3.96 -11.54 -8.17
N ASP A 18 -4.52 -12.74 -7.96
CA ASP A 18 -5.32 -13.06 -6.78
C ASP A 18 -4.50 -12.88 -5.50
N SER A 19 -3.24 -13.34 -5.51
CA SER A 19 -2.33 -13.15 -4.36
C SER A 19 -2.07 -11.67 -4.04
N ALA A 20 -1.95 -10.82 -5.08
CA ALA A 20 -1.76 -9.40 -4.88
C ALA A 20 -3.01 -8.70 -4.34
N ILE A 21 -4.21 -9.12 -4.80
CA ILE A 21 -5.49 -8.51 -4.43
C ILE A 21 -5.95 -8.96 -3.04
N ASP A 22 -5.94 -10.27 -2.78
CA ASP A 22 -6.56 -10.85 -1.58
C ASP A 22 -5.63 -10.79 -0.36
N TYR A 23 -4.31 -10.88 -0.58
CA TYR A 23 -3.31 -10.94 0.49
C TYR A 23 -2.36 -9.75 0.53
N ASN A 24 -2.59 -8.72 -0.31
CA ASN A 24 -1.70 -7.57 -0.48
C ASN A 24 -0.23 -7.98 -0.73
N ASP A 25 -0.01 -9.11 -1.42
CA ASP A 25 1.34 -9.55 -1.73
C ASP A 25 1.95 -8.71 -2.85
N ILE A 26 3.19 -8.29 -2.65
CA ILE A 26 3.97 -7.53 -3.62
C ILE A 26 4.71 -8.52 -4.52
N ILE A 27 4.42 -8.52 -5.82
CA ILE A 27 5.07 -9.43 -6.77
C ILE A 27 6.14 -8.69 -7.55
N ASN A 28 7.38 -9.11 -7.37
CA ASN A 28 8.52 -8.64 -8.13
C ASN A 28 8.82 -9.55 -9.31
N VAL A 29 8.76 -8.99 -10.52
CA VAL A 29 8.91 -9.68 -11.79
C VAL A 29 10.23 -9.29 -12.42
N ASN A 30 11.17 -10.22 -12.40
CA ASN A 30 12.48 -10.03 -13.01
C ASN A 30 12.41 -10.26 -14.53
N THR A 31 12.94 -9.31 -15.30
CA THR A 31 13.04 -9.38 -16.77
C THR A 31 14.47 -9.09 -17.22
N LYS A 32 14.78 -9.31 -18.50
CA LYS A 32 16.10 -8.97 -19.07
C LYS A 32 16.41 -7.47 -19.06
N LYS A 33 15.39 -6.61 -18.96
CA LYS A 33 15.54 -5.14 -18.97
C LYS A 33 15.52 -4.51 -17.58
N GLY A 34 15.21 -5.28 -16.54
CA GLY A 34 14.97 -4.79 -15.19
C GLY A 34 13.75 -5.45 -14.56
N ASN A 35 13.31 -4.90 -13.44
CA ASN A 35 12.26 -5.48 -12.61
C ASN A 35 10.95 -4.67 -12.73
N ALA A 36 9.83 -5.36 -12.69
CA ALA A 36 8.50 -4.76 -12.58
C ALA A 36 7.84 -5.22 -11.28
N ILE A 37 7.09 -4.32 -10.63
CA ILE A 37 6.35 -4.63 -9.41
C ILE A 37 4.86 -4.67 -9.75
N ILE A 38 4.18 -5.70 -9.28
CA ILE A 38 2.72 -5.82 -9.32
C ILE A 38 2.22 -5.77 -7.87
N ILE A 39 1.25 -4.88 -7.64
CA ILE A 39 0.53 -4.69 -6.38
C ILE A 39 -0.96 -4.53 -6.70
N SER A 40 -1.82 -4.68 -5.69
CA SER A 40 -3.24 -4.37 -5.86
C SER A 40 -3.45 -2.89 -6.12
N GLU A 41 -4.56 -2.57 -6.79
CA GLU A 41 -4.97 -1.17 -7.00
C GLU A 41 -5.20 -0.45 -5.66
N ALA A 42 -5.77 -1.13 -4.67
CA ALA A 42 -6.00 -0.58 -3.34
C ALA A 42 -4.68 -0.17 -2.67
N GLU A 43 -3.66 -1.03 -2.70
CA GLU A 43 -2.33 -0.71 -2.17
C GLU A 43 -1.66 0.42 -2.96
N TYR A 44 -1.79 0.44 -4.28
CA TYR A 44 -1.26 1.53 -5.11
C TYR A 44 -1.88 2.88 -4.75
N ASN A 45 -3.20 2.94 -4.62
CA ASN A 45 -3.92 4.15 -4.23
C ASN A 45 -3.57 4.57 -2.80
N GLY A 46 -3.44 3.62 -1.87
CA GLY A 46 -3.01 3.89 -0.50
C GLY A 46 -1.61 4.49 -0.41
N LEU A 47 -0.67 4.01 -1.23
CA LEU A 47 0.68 4.57 -1.34
C LEU A 47 0.67 6.00 -1.89
N LEU A 48 -0.13 6.26 -2.93
CA LEU A 48 -0.27 7.60 -3.49
C LEU A 48 -0.90 8.57 -2.50
N GLU A 49 -1.94 8.16 -1.80
CA GLU A 49 -2.61 8.99 -0.79
C GLU A 49 -1.68 9.28 0.37
N THR A 50 -0.94 8.27 0.85
CA THR A 50 0.07 8.47 1.89
C THR A 50 1.13 9.47 1.45
N LEU A 51 1.63 9.36 0.22
CA LEU A 51 2.60 10.32 -0.33
C LEU A 51 2.01 11.73 -0.42
N TYR A 52 0.74 11.85 -0.83
CA TYR A 52 0.03 13.11 -0.88
C TYR A 52 -0.10 13.74 0.51
N LEU A 53 -0.57 12.99 1.51
CA LEU A 53 -0.70 13.47 2.89
C LEU A 53 0.66 13.92 3.45
N LEU A 54 1.73 13.17 3.21
CA LEU A 54 3.08 13.54 3.64
C LEU A 54 3.64 14.77 2.92
N SER A 55 3.12 15.12 1.75
CA SER A 55 3.51 16.33 1.02
C SER A 55 2.88 17.60 1.59
N VAL A 56 1.79 17.48 2.36
CA VAL A 56 1.13 18.60 3.01
C VAL A 56 1.93 18.98 4.26
N PRO A 57 2.37 20.25 4.40
CA PRO A 57 3.09 20.71 5.59
C PRO A 57 2.28 20.44 6.88
N ASP A 58 2.98 20.02 7.93
CA ASP A 58 2.45 19.72 9.26
C ASP A 58 1.40 18.58 9.32
N MET A 59 1.08 17.94 8.18
CA MET A 59 0.05 16.89 8.12
C MET A 59 0.52 15.60 8.78
N LYS A 60 1.79 15.25 8.60
CA LYS A 60 2.39 14.07 9.22
C LYS A 60 2.31 14.18 10.74
N GLU A 61 2.71 15.33 11.29
CA GLU A 61 2.70 15.61 12.72
C GLU A 61 1.28 15.52 13.29
N LYS A 62 0.30 16.15 12.63
CA LYS A 62 -1.12 16.06 13.02
C LYS A 62 -1.66 14.63 13.02
N LEU A 63 -1.31 13.83 12.02
CA LEU A 63 -1.72 12.42 11.95
C LEU A 63 -1.09 11.61 13.08
N GLN A 64 0.18 11.88 13.43
CA GLN A 64 0.87 11.23 14.54
C GLN A 64 0.31 11.64 15.91
N GLU A 65 -0.03 12.92 16.08
CA GLU A 65 -0.72 13.42 17.27
C GLU A 65 -2.08 12.73 17.43
N GLY A 66 -2.90 12.69 16.36
CA GLY A 66 -4.19 12.01 16.38
C GLY A 66 -4.11 10.50 16.65
N LEU A 67 -3.05 9.83 16.19
CA LEU A 67 -2.79 8.40 16.48
C LEU A 67 -2.43 8.13 17.94
N ASN A 68 -1.82 9.11 18.61
CA ASN A 68 -1.42 9.01 20.02
C ASN A 68 -2.45 9.60 20.99
N ALA A 69 -3.46 10.31 20.45
CA ALA A 69 -4.54 10.89 21.25
C ALA A 69 -5.29 9.81 22.02
N THR A 70 -5.56 10.08 23.28
CA THR A 70 -6.31 9.21 24.17
C THR A 70 -7.77 9.65 24.22
N VAL A 71 -8.64 8.82 24.81
CA VAL A 71 -10.06 9.16 24.98
C VAL A 71 -10.22 10.44 25.84
N GLU A 72 -9.26 10.74 26.70
CA GLU A 72 -9.24 11.95 27.54
C GLU A 72 -8.99 13.23 26.73
N ASP A 73 -8.36 13.11 25.56
CA ASP A 73 -8.09 14.21 24.64
C ASP A 73 -9.29 14.47 23.70
N CYS A 74 -10.31 13.61 23.71
CA CYS A 74 -11.51 13.75 22.91
C CYS A 74 -12.55 14.64 23.60
N GLU A 75 -13.15 15.55 22.84
CA GLU A 75 -14.32 16.31 23.32
C GLU A 75 -15.57 15.43 23.27
N GLU A 76 -16.39 15.45 24.34
CA GLU A 76 -17.71 14.84 24.31
C GLU A 76 -18.60 15.59 23.30
N PHE A 77 -18.94 14.89 22.22
CA PHE A 77 -19.82 15.42 21.20
C PHE A 77 -21.28 15.18 21.60
N GLU A 78 -21.95 16.20 22.14
CA GLU A 78 -23.40 16.18 22.37
C GLU A 78 -24.15 16.53 21.08
N TRP A 79 -25.10 15.67 20.71
CA TRP A 79 -25.96 15.80 19.54
C TRP A 79 -27.03 16.88 19.69
#